data_AF-U4QGD3-F1
#
_entry.id   AF-U4QGD3-F1
#
_cell.length_a   1.000
_cell.length_b   1.000
_cell.length_c   1.000
_cell.angle_alpha   90.00
_cell.angle_beta   90.00
_cell.angle_gamma   90.00
#
_symmetry.space_group_name_H-M   'P 1'
#
loop_
_entity.id
_entity.type
_entity.pdbx_description
1 polymer ?
#
loop_
_entity_poly.entity_id
_entity_poly.type
_entity_poly.pdbx_seq_one_letter_code
_entity_poly.pdbx_strand_id
1 'polypeptide(L)'
;MVYQSYNFGSKFKELRRSKGISIEKVAKDITSKSHLSNWKNGKATLDITVFVKLLSRINIQPAEFFKIMRFMNYTHILMTLLKCMLI
;
A
#
# COMPACT_ATOMS: atom_id res chain seq x y z
N MET A 1 8.30 -18.16 -12.96
CA MET A 1 7.19 -17.25 -12.60
C MET A 1 7.65 -16.30 -11.52
N VAL A 2 7.95 -15.04 -11.88
CA VAL A 2 8.30 -14.03 -10.88
C VAL A 2 6.99 -13.53 -10.27
N TYR A 3 6.70 -13.91 -9.03
CA TYR A 3 5.62 -13.28 -8.27
C TYR A 3 5.97 -11.80 -8.17
N GLN A 4 5.18 -10.92 -8.80
CA GLN A 4 5.27 -9.48 -8.52
C GLN A 4 5.11 -9.32 -7.00
N SER A 5 6.15 -8.85 -6.33
CA SER A 5 6.13 -8.58 -4.90
C SER A 5 5.18 -7.41 -4.66
N TYR A 6 3.92 -7.73 -4.34
CA TYR A 6 2.92 -6.74 -3.98
C TYR A 6 3.34 -6.05 -2.69
N ASN A 7 3.96 -4.87 -2.81
CA ASN A 7 4.39 -4.12 -1.63
C ASN A 7 3.20 -3.36 -1.03
N PHE A 8 2.45 -4.04 -0.17
CA PHE A 8 1.31 -3.46 0.57
C PHE A 8 1.70 -2.20 1.34
N GLY A 9 2.90 -2.19 1.92
CA GLY A 9 3.43 -1.05 2.64
C GLY A 9 3.60 0.19 1.75
N SER A 10 4.14 0.03 0.55
CA SER A 10 4.33 1.14 -0.40
C SER A 10 2.99 1.73 -0.84
N LYS A 11 2.00 0.90 -1.17
CA LYS A 11 0.69 1.43 -1.56
C LYS A 11 -0.06 2.08 -0.41
N PHE A 12 0.01 1.50 0.79
CA PHE A 12 -0.51 2.13 1.98
C PHE A 12 0.14 3.51 2.22
N LYS A 13 1.45 3.65 2.01
CA LYS A 13 2.18 4.91 2.14
C LYS A 13 1.64 5.97 1.18
N GLU A 14 1.36 5.61 -0.06
CA GLU A 14 0.78 6.47 -1.10
C GLU A 14 -0.63 6.93 -0.71
N LEU A 15 -1.53 5.99 -0.40
CA LEU A 15 -2.92 6.28 -0.01
C LEU A 15 -3.02 7.13 1.26
N ARG A 16 -2.14 6.89 2.24
CA ARG A 16 -2.06 7.72 3.44
C ARG A 16 -1.64 9.16 3.10
N ARG A 17 -0.66 9.34 2.19
CA ARG A 17 -0.17 10.66 1.79
C ARG A 17 -1.23 11.44 1.02
N SER A 18 -2.00 10.80 0.15
CA SER A 18 -3.09 11.47 -0.58
C SER A 18 -4.20 11.98 0.35
N LYS A 19 -4.36 11.39 1.54
CA LYS A 19 -5.26 11.87 2.60
C LYS A 19 -4.64 12.92 3.54
N GLY A 20 -3.38 13.33 3.33
CA GLY A 20 -2.70 14.30 4.18
C GLY A 20 -2.43 13.83 5.62
N ILE A 21 -2.52 12.53 5.90
CA ILE A 21 -2.40 11.98 7.26
C ILE A 21 -0.93 11.73 7.57
N SER A 22 -0.39 12.29 8.65
CA SER A 22 1.01 12.07 9.08
C SER A 22 1.28 10.63 9.52
N ILE A 23 2.56 10.23 9.56
CA ILE A 23 2.92 8.87 10.00
C ILE A 23 2.66 8.71 11.50
N GLU A 24 2.87 9.77 12.27
CA GLU A 24 2.63 9.85 13.70
C GLU A 24 1.13 9.64 13.99
N LYS A 25 0.26 10.37 13.28
CA LYS A 25 -1.19 10.31 13.47
C LYS A 25 -1.75 8.92 13.13
N VAL A 26 -1.27 8.31 12.04
CA VAL A 26 -1.77 7.00 11.63
C VAL A 26 -1.26 5.87 12.53
N ALA A 27 -0.02 5.97 13.06
CA ALA A 27 0.59 4.93 13.88
C ALA A 27 0.11 4.96 15.34
N LYS A 28 -0.34 6.12 15.83
CA LYS A 28 -0.71 6.36 17.23
C LYS A 28 -1.63 5.26 17.78
N ASP A 29 -1.22 4.63 18.88
CA ASP A 29 -1.91 3.56 19.61
C ASP A 29 -2.13 2.26 18.82
N ILE A 30 -1.45 2.09 17.68
CA ILE A 30 -1.55 0.89 16.82
C ILE A 30 -0.19 0.21 16.68
N THR A 31 0.85 0.97 16.37
CA THR A 31 2.23 0.45 16.23
C THR A 31 3.25 1.58 16.36
N SER A 32 4.55 1.26 16.43
CA SER A 32 5.58 2.29 16.49
C SER A 32 5.79 2.98 15.14
N LYS A 33 6.13 4.28 15.16
CA LYS A 33 6.49 5.04 13.95
C LYS A 33 7.61 4.36 13.16
N SER A 34 8.62 3.85 13.85
CA SER A 34 9.77 3.17 13.25
C SER A 34 9.35 1.88 12.54
N HIS A 35 8.56 1.03 13.22
CA HIS A 35 8.06 -0.21 12.63
C HIS A 35 7.19 0.06 11.39
N LEU A 36 6.25 1.01 11.49
CA LEU A 36 5.43 1.40 10.35
C LEU A 36 6.26 1.98 9.20
N SER A 37 7.31 2.75 9.50
CA SER A 37 8.23 3.29 8.50
C SER A 37 8.99 2.16 7.78
N ASN A 38 9.51 1.20 8.54
CA ASN A 38 10.25 0.07 7.98
C ASN A 38 9.36 -0.78 7.08
N TRP A 39 8.15 -1.14 7.53
CA TRP A 39 7.21 -1.92 6.72
C TRP A 39 6.83 -1.20 5.42
N LYS A 40 6.50 0.10 5.47
CA LYS A 40 6.15 0.90 4.26
C LYS A 40 7.28 1.02 3.24
N ASN A 41 8.52 0.78 3.65
CA ASN A 41 9.70 0.81 2.78
C ASN A 41 10.25 -0.61 2.52
N GLY A 42 9.50 -1.67 2.84
CA GLY A 42 9.88 -3.07 2.57
C GLY A 42 10.97 -3.63 3.49
N LYS A 43 11.26 -2.97 4.62
CA LYS A 43 12.33 -3.36 5.57
C LYS A 43 11.83 -4.17 6.77
N ALA A 44 10.52 -4.39 6.87
CA ALA A 44 9.89 -5.17 7.94
C ALA A 44 8.58 -5.79 7.45
N THR A 45 8.10 -6.82 8.13
CA THR A 45 6.74 -7.34 7.99
C THR A 45 5.77 -6.56 8.87
N LEU A 46 4.47 -6.75 8.69
CA LEU A 46 3.44 -6.16 9.54
C LEU A 46 2.32 -7.16 9.73
N ASP A 47 1.87 -7.31 10.97
CA ASP A 47 0.74 -8.17 11.29
C ASP A 47 -0.54 -7.68 10.60
N ILE A 48 -1.37 -8.64 10.17
CA ILE A 48 -2.59 -8.35 9.41
C ILE A 48 -3.60 -7.53 10.22
N THR A 49 -3.71 -7.75 11.53
CA THR A 49 -4.63 -7.00 12.39
C THR A 49 -4.17 -5.55 12.53
N VAL A 50 -2.86 -5.33 12.61
CA VAL A 50 -2.25 -4.00 12.60
C VAL A 50 -2.51 -3.30 11.27
N PHE A 51 -2.35 -4.02 10.15
CA PHE A 51 -2.65 -3.49 8.82
C PHE A 51 -4.11 -3.02 8.68
N VAL A 52 -5.08 -3.84 9.10
CA VAL A 52 -6.51 -3.48 9.04
C VAL A 52 -6.82 -2.24 9.90
N LYS A 53 -6.24 -2.13 11.10
CA LYS A 53 -6.39 -0.94 11.96
C LYS A 53 -5.83 0.33 11.27
N LEU A 54 -4.70 0.21 10.59
CA LEU A 54 -4.10 1.32 9.85
C LEU A 54 -4.94 1.75 8.65
N LEU A 55 -5.56 0.82 7.92
CA LEU A 55 -6.50 1.13 6.84
C LEU A 55 -7.71 1.92 7.35
N SER A 56 -8.27 1.49 8.49
CA SER A 56 -9.37 2.20 9.14
C SER A 56 -8.98 3.64 9.52
N ARG A 57 -7.75 3.87 10.03
CA ARG A 57 -7.24 5.23 10.34
C ARG A 57 -7.14 6.16 9.14
N ILE A 58 -7.04 5.59 7.93
CA ILE A 58 -7.05 6.36 6.68
C ILE A 58 -8.40 6.24 5.97
N ASN A 59 -9.49 5.80 6.63
CA ASN A 59 -10.82 5.66 6.04
C ASN A 59 -10.80 4.85 4.72
N ILE A 60 -10.16 3.69 4.72
CA ILE A 60 -10.17 2.75 3.60
C ILE A 60 -10.60 1.38 4.12
N GLN A 61 -11.56 0.74 3.46
CA GLN A 61 -11.93 -0.62 3.79
C GLN A 61 -10.94 -1.62 3.16
N PRO A 62 -10.67 -2.79 3.78
CA PRO A 62 -9.78 -3.79 3.20
C PRO A 62 -10.17 -4.19 1.76
N ALA A 63 -11.46 -4.41 1.49
CA ALA A 63 -11.95 -4.75 0.15
C ALA A 63 -11.63 -3.66 -0.89
N GLU A 64 -11.76 -2.39 -0.52
CA GLU A 64 -11.42 -1.25 -1.37
C GLU A 64 -9.90 -1.21 -1.64
N PHE A 65 -9.08 -1.43 -0.61
CA PHE A 65 -7.63 -1.48 -0.76
C PHE A 65 -7.19 -2.56 -1.76
N PHE A 66 -7.72 -3.78 -1.64
CA PHE A 66 -7.42 -4.87 -2.57
C PHE A 66 -7.96 -4.60 -3.99
N LYS A 67 -9.13 -3.97 -4.09
CA LYS A 67 -9.68 -3.52 -5.38
C LYS A 67 -8.74 -2.53 -6.06
N ILE A 68 -8.25 -1.52 -5.34
CA ILE A 68 -7.27 -0.53 -5.84
C ILE A 68 -5.98 -1.21 -6.30
N MET A 69 -5.44 -2.13 -5.51
CA MET A 69 -4.25 -2.89 -5.91
C MET A 69 -4.46 -3.66 -7.20
N ARG A 70 -5.59 -4.36 -7.31
CA ARG A 70 -5.91 -5.16 -8.49
C ARG A 70 -6.04 -4.30 -9.75
N PHE A 71 -6.68 -3.13 -9.68
CA PHE A 71 -6.78 -2.21 -10.81
C PHE A 71 -5.41 -1.71 -11.30
N MET A 72 -4.49 -1.38 -10.39
CA MET A 72 -3.17 -0.90 -10.79
C MET A 72 -2.33 -1.95 -11.51
N ASN A 73 -2.53 -3.24 -11.24
CA ASN A 73 -1.86 -4.29 -12.02
C ASN A 73 -2.30 -4.27 -13.48
N TYR A 74 -3.61 -4.14 -13.71
CA TYR A 74 -4.14 -4.09 -15.08
C TYR A 74 -3.64 -2.87 -15.81
N THR A 75 -3.62 -1.70 -15.16
CA THR A 75 -3.07 -0.49 -15.80
C THR A 75 -1.58 -0.61 -16.07
N HIS A 76 -0.79 -1.23 -15.18
CA HIS A 76 0.64 -1.41 -15.40
C HIS A 76 0.93 -2.40 -16.55
N ILE A 77 0.22 -3.51 -16.59
CA ILE A 77 0.31 -4.49 -17.69
C ILE A 77 -0.13 -3.83 -19.00
N LEU A 78 -1.28 -3.15 -19.02
CA LEU A 78 -1.79 -2.47 -20.21
C LEU A 78 -0.84 -1.36 -20.69
N MET A 79 -0.28 -0.55 -19.79
CA MET A 79 0.72 0.46 -20.12
C MET A 79 2.03 -0.15 -20.65
N THR A 80 2.46 -1.29 -20.11
CA THR A 80 3.64 -2.01 -20.60
C THR A 80 3.38 -2.55 -22.01
N LEU A 81 2.21 -3.17 -22.22
CA LEU A 81 1.80 -3.70 -23.52
C LEU A 81 1.64 -2.57 -24.56
N LEU A 82 1.03 -1.44 -24.19
CA LEU A 82 0.90 -0.26 -25.06
C LEU A 82 2.27 0.31 -25.45
N LYS A 83 3.22 0.38 -24.51
CA LYS A 83 4.60 0.80 -24.82
C LYS A 83 5.30 -0.16 -25.79
N CYS A 84 5.05 -1.46 -25.68
CA CYS A 84 5.61 -2.45 -26.61
C CYS A 84 4.93 -2.46 -27.99
N MET A 85 3.70 -1.97 -28.10
CA MET A 85 2.94 -1.91 -29.36
C MET A 85 3.12 -0.58 -30.13
N LEU A 86 3.73 0.43 -29.51
CA LEU A 86 3.99 1.76 -30.09
C LEU A 86 5.47 1.99 -30.46
N ILE A 87 6.25 0.91 -30.61
CA ILE A 87 7.61 0.89 -31.16
C ILE A 87 7.56 0.01 -32.41
#